data_AF-A0A2S3R0A0-F1
#
_entry.id   AF-A0A2S3R0A0-F1
#
_cell.length_a   1.000
_cell.length_b   1.000
_cell.length_c   1.000
_cell.angle_alpha   90.00
_cell.angle_beta   90.00
_cell.angle_gamma   90.00
#
_symmetry.space_group_name_H-M   'P 1'
#
loop_
_entity.id
_entity.type
_entity.pdbx_description
1 polymer ?
#
loop_
_entity_poly.entity_id
_entity_poly.type
_entity_poly.pdbx_seq_one_letter_code
_entity_poly.pdbx_strand_id
1 'polypeptide(L)'
;MQNKVINIHSFDDSLLEHIVSGEIEEGVFITAGTNLKIDARKKIYLLSGCPKGFPKGACFDYKIADLGEIDLSAALIAARELESDLKKGIETFAPMNRPRIPMAFSETSVKKAVADTKSAGVQLIFKDTSPGSQKMLMRVTENGTANYFIEYRLRKPNGKQTAVKNINVASANADTLERARAVAAEYREQIARNEPPTLVVGGRNRNHSLREVHEHRMKSVGKKYKESTLDYYKTIVNNLVKHGLFEREITSFDREEILDLHDKFIKVHGYNQADKLIGTIGTLIKYANATLKNKSNVYYDIVNPVMIMSTLGKWHKKKRSNKAFDKTYTKELIDAIRWMRTWTAPIDQDNPHRKYTKSTPCNYVRYSYFCEFLLFTGLRPMDGARIRWSQVDTDKGIITWTDEEAEAYIKRFDRELLNDRLILELPISEQANNVLKEMKELGLNDYELVFPSTTGKPIKINDIAKNGLAKEKFGIYLAPGRFRHFFQNVAANVVNLKTFEIKRLVFHTQKHFDNHSGYIAYDLKHYRKCTQKVSDAILSLADYANKSDVTVSIRYDIAEKLMKYSNKDNAEDALQEAIEDLFLMRDNPELQFKSIITIKGRS
;
A
#
# COMPACT_ATOMS: atom_id res chain seq x y z
N MET A 1 11.44 43.61 73.70
CA MET A 1 12.84 43.34 73.33
C MET A 1 12.90 43.34 71.81
N GLN A 2 13.62 44.29 71.21
CA GLN A 2 13.82 44.34 69.76
C GLN A 2 14.99 43.41 69.42
N ASN A 3 14.76 42.40 68.59
CA ASN A 3 15.78 41.46 68.15
C ASN A 3 16.77 42.18 67.22
N LYS A 4 18.04 42.27 67.63
CA LYS A 4 19.12 42.78 66.79
C LYS A 4 19.57 41.64 65.87
N VAL A 5 19.32 41.77 64.57
CA VAL A 5 19.77 40.79 63.57
C VAL A 5 21.15 41.23 63.07
N ILE A 6 22.16 40.40 63.29
CA ILE A 6 23.52 40.63 62.77
C ILE A 6 23.70 39.71 61.55
N ASN A 7 23.81 40.30 60.36
CA ASN A 7 24.10 39.56 59.14
C ASN A 7 25.61 39.36 59.02
N ILE A 8 26.05 38.10 59.06
CA ILE A 8 27.47 37.74 58.94
C ILE A 8 27.59 36.84 57.71
N HIS A 9 28.52 37.16 56.80
CA HIS A 9 28.64 36.49 55.51
C HIS A 9 29.60 35.28 55.52
N SER A 10 30.37 35.07 56.59
CA SER A 10 31.24 33.89 56.82
C SER A 10 31.58 33.71 58.30
N PHE A 11 31.81 32.46 58.74
CA PHE A 11 32.40 32.19 60.05
C PHE A 11 33.89 32.59 60.00
N ASP A 12 34.25 33.77 60.49
CA ASP A 12 35.62 34.22 60.65
C ASP A 12 35.95 34.53 62.13
N ASP A 13 37.22 34.81 62.40
CA ASP A 13 37.76 35.01 63.75
C ASP A 13 37.17 36.26 64.45
N SER A 14 36.54 37.19 63.73
CA SER A 14 35.88 38.36 64.33
C SER A 14 34.57 38.00 65.06
N LEU A 15 33.87 36.96 64.60
CA LEU A 15 32.66 36.46 65.24
C LEU A 15 32.97 35.79 66.59
N LEU A 16 34.15 35.16 66.67
CA LEU A 16 34.68 34.53 67.88
C LEU A 16 34.97 35.58 68.97
N GLU A 17 35.52 36.73 68.62
CA GLU A 17 35.77 37.81 69.58
C GLU A 17 34.48 38.37 70.20
N HIS A 18 33.40 38.50 69.42
CA HIS A 18 32.10 39.01 69.92
C HIS A 18 31.32 38.00 70.78
N ILE A 19 31.48 36.69 70.56
CA ILE A 19 30.86 35.65 71.40
C ILE A 19 31.61 35.52 72.72
N VAL A 20 32.95 35.56 72.69
CA VAL A 20 33.80 35.44 73.88
C VAL A 20 33.75 36.70 74.75
N SER A 21 33.55 37.88 74.16
CA SER A 21 33.38 39.14 74.91
C SER A 21 32.03 39.28 75.64
N GLY A 22 31.08 38.36 75.40
CA GLY A 22 29.76 38.37 76.04
C GLY A 22 28.77 39.37 75.44
N GLU A 23 29.04 39.94 74.27
CA GLU A 23 28.18 40.96 73.63
C GLU A 23 26.93 40.40 72.93
N ILE A 24 26.74 39.08 72.93
CA ILE A 24 25.59 38.40 72.30
C ILE A 24 24.69 37.80 73.38
N GLU A 25 23.58 38.47 73.67
CA GLU A 25 22.58 38.02 74.65
C GLU A 25 21.66 36.89 74.13
N GLU A 26 20.96 36.21 75.04
CA GLU A 26 20.06 35.08 74.77
C GLU A 26 19.07 35.33 73.62
N GLY A 27 19.01 34.39 72.67
CA GLY A 27 18.00 34.37 71.61
C GLY A 27 18.45 34.86 70.24
N VAL A 28 19.75 35.09 70.02
CA VAL A 28 20.26 35.54 68.71
C VAL A 28 20.34 34.40 67.69
N PHE A 29 19.77 34.62 66.52
CA PHE A 29 19.87 33.74 65.35
C PHE A 29 20.98 34.26 64.43
N ILE A 30 22.02 33.46 64.21
CA ILE A 30 23.09 33.78 63.25
C ILE A 30 22.71 33.19 61.89
N THR A 31 22.48 34.02 60.87
CA THR A 31 22.11 33.55 59.53
C THR A 31 23.27 33.62 58.55
N ALA A 32 23.92 32.48 58.35
CA ALA A 32 24.62 32.14 57.11
C ALA A 32 24.33 30.66 56.76
N GLY A 33 23.15 30.40 56.20
CA GLY A 33 22.75 29.07 55.69
C GLY A 33 22.56 27.94 56.71
N THR A 34 22.96 28.14 57.97
CA THR A 34 22.88 27.19 59.08
C THR A 34 22.49 27.99 60.34
N ASN A 35 21.42 27.59 61.02
CA ASN A 35 20.96 28.22 62.25
C ASN A 35 21.43 27.39 63.45
N LEU A 36 22.27 27.99 64.30
CA LEU A 36 22.57 27.42 65.62
C LEU A 36 21.43 27.81 66.58
N LYS A 37 20.79 26.82 67.22
CA LYS A 37 19.84 27.05 68.32
C LYS A 37 20.48 26.61 69.63
N ILE A 38 20.44 27.51 70.61
CA ILE A 38 20.98 27.30 71.95
C ILE A 38 19.79 27.17 72.92
N ASP A 39 19.61 26.01 73.55
CA ASP A 39 18.65 25.84 74.66
C ASP A 39 19.42 25.85 75.99
N ALA A 40 19.52 27.03 76.58
CA ALA A 40 20.29 27.26 77.81
C ALA A 40 19.70 26.54 79.04
N ARG A 41 18.43 26.12 79.03
CA ARG A 41 17.83 25.40 80.17
C ARG A 41 18.19 23.92 80.22
N LYS A 42 18.56 23.34 79.08
CA LYS A 42 18.90 21.91 78.96
C LYS A 42 20.39 21.65 78.72
N LYS A 43 21.21 22.69 78.54
CA LYS A 43 22.63 22.60 78.15
C LYS A 43 22.82 21.79 76.85
N ILE A 44 21.95 22.03 75.86
CA ILE A 44 22.00 21.32 74.55
C ILE A 44 22.18 22.34 73.43
N TYR A 45 23.19 22.10 72.58
CA TYR A 45 23.40 22.82 71.34
C TYR A 45 22.85 22.01 70.16
N LEU A 46 21.94 22.61 69.40
CA LEU A 46 21.36 22.03 68.19
C LEU A 46 21.85 22.80 66.96
N LEU A 47 22.54 22.11 66.06
CA LEU A 47 22.84 22.65 64.73
C LEU A 47 21.67 22.31 63.81
N SER A 48 20.97 23.33 63.32
CA SER A 48 19.84 23.15 62.38
C SER A 48 20.18 23.81 61.05
N GLY A 49 20.26 23.04 59.97
CA GLY A 49 20.68 23.56 58.67
C GLY A 49 20.23 22.71 57.49
N CYS A 50 20.14 23.34 56.32
CA CYS A 50 19.92 22.66 55.04
C CYS A 50 21.26 22.71 54.28
N PRO A 51 22.01 21.59 54.19
CA PRO A 51 23.30 21.59 53.51
C PRO A 51 23.18 22.06 52.04
N LYS A 52 24.20 22.75 51.53
CA LYS A 52 24.28 23.11 50.10
C LYS A 52 24.10 21.85 49.25
N GLY A 53 23.11 21.85 48.35
CA GLY A 53 22.76 20.71 47.49
C GLY A 53 21.49 19.95 47.89
N PHE A 54 20.86 20.25 49.03
CA PHE A 54 19.57 19.68 49.40
C PHE A 54 18.38 20.62 49.08
N PRO A 55 17.18 20.08 48.78
CA PRO A 55 16.01 20.89 48.47
C PRO A 55 15.59 21.78 49.66
N LYS A 56 15.15 23.02 49.37
CA LYS A 56 14.54 23.91 50.38
C LYS A 56 13.41 23.16 51.13
N GLY A 57 13.62 22.88 52.42
CA GLY A 57 12.68 22.17 53.30
C GLY A 57 13.23 20.91 53.99
N ALA A 58 14.40 20.42 53.60
CA ALA A 58 15.10 19.36 54.33
C ALA A 58 15.83 19.95 55.55
N CYS A 59 15.15 20.06 56.69
CA CYS A 59 15.79 20.41 57.96
C CYS A 59 16.36 19.16 58.61
N PHE A 60 17.66 19.20 58.94
CA PHE A 60 18.31 18.21 59.76
C PHE A 60 18.66 18.86 61.10
N ASP A 61 18.18 18.27 62.20
CA ASP A 61 18.55 18.67 63.55
C ASP A 61 19.64 17.71 64.05
N TYR A 62 20.87 18.22 64.20
CA TYR A 62 21.97 17.45 64.77
C TYR A 62 22.18 17.88 66.23
N LYS A 63 22.06 16.92 67.15
CA LYS A 63 22.44 17.10 68.55
C LYS A 63 23.96 17.01 68.66
N ILE A 64 24.62 18.13 68.94
CA ILE A 64 26.09 18.21 68.92
C ILE A 64 26.69 17.57 70.18
N ALA A 65 26.08 17.79 71.35
CA ALA A 65 26.51 17.20 72.62
C ALA A 65 25.41 17.31 73.68
N ASP A 66 25.54 16.53 74.74
CA ASP A 66 24.70 16.55 75.94
C ASP A 66 25.63 16.54 77.16
N LEU A 67 26.17 17.68 77.58
CA LEU A 67 27.23 17.64 78.58
C LEU A 67 27.05 18.75 79.63
N GLY A 68 27.40 18.38 80.88
CA GLY A 68 27.70 19.32 81.94
C GLY A 68 28.85 20.25 81.56
N GLU A 69 29.50 20.89 82.54
CA GLU A 69 30.56 21.89 82.29
C GLU A 69 31.61 21.38 81.31
N ILE A 70 31.52 21.84 80.06
CA ILE A 70 32.50 21.59 79.02
C ILE A 70 32.86 22.92 78.39
N ASP A 71 34.16 23.10 78.26
CA ASP A 71 34.89 24.18 77.61
C ASP A 71 34.37 24.41 76.17
N LEU A 72 33.99 25.65 75.86
CA LEU A 72 33.48 26.09 74.56
C LEU A 72 34.42 25.69 73.42
N SER A 73 35.72 25.63 73.72
CA SER A 73 36.79 25.24 72.81
C SER A 73 36.62 23.79 72.31
N ALA A 74 36.21 22.87 73.20
CA ALA A 74 35.98 21.46 72.87
C ALA A 74 34.70 21.27 72.04
N ALA A 75 33.65 22.06 72.31
CA ALA A 75 32.44 22.06 71.50
C ALA A 75 32.70 22.59 70.07
N LEU A 76 33.61 23.56 69.93
CA LEU A 76 34.03 24.12 68.64
C LEU A 76 34.90 23.16 67.82
N ILE A 77 35.79 22.41 68.48
CA ILE A 77 36.56 21.34 67.82
C ILE A 77 35.60 20.25 67.34
N ALA A 78 34.65 19.81 68.19
CA ALA A 78 33.63 18.84 67.80
C ALA A 78 32.76 19.33 66.64
N ALA A 79 32.42 20.62 66.57
CA ALA A 79 31.66 21.19 65.46
C ALA A 79 32.46 21.24 64.15
N ARG A 80 33.76 21.58 64.20
CA ARG A 80 34.66 21.58 63.02
C ARG A 80 34.95 20.16 62.53
N GLU A 81 35.13 19.22 63.45
CA GLU A 81 35.24 17.79 63.14
C GLU A 81 33.94 17.27 62.51
N LEU A 82 32.78 17.65 63.04
CA LEU A 82 31.48 17.29 62.46
C LEU A 82 31.25 17.91 61.08
N GLU A 83 31.72 19.13 60.81
CA GLU A 83 31.65 19.75 59.48
C GLU A 83 32.58 19.06 58.47
N SER A 84 33.78 18.68 58.92
CA SER A 84 34.74 17.87 58.17
C SER A 84 34.19 16.46 57.89
N ASP A 85 33.54 15.85 58.87
CA ASP A 85 32.90 14.54 58.80
C ASP A 85 31.55 14.58 58.06
N LEU A 86 30.86 15.70 58.01
CA LEU A 86 29.71 15.91 57.10
C LEU A 86 30.20 16.06 55.66
N LYS A 87 31.35 16.70 55.42
CA LYS A 87 31.99 16.77 54.10
C LYS A 87 32.56 15.42 53.65
N LYS A 88 33.15 14.63 54.56
CA LYS A 88 33.69 13.27 54.28
C LYS A 88 32.62 12.16 54.33
N GLY A 89 31.61 12.32 55.17
CA GLY A 89 30.52 11.38 55.40
C GLY A 89 29.54 11.27 54.24
N ILE A 90 29.56 12.23 53.31
CA ILE A 90 28.85 12.13 52.02
C ILE A 90 29.35 10.92 51.20
N GLU A 91 30.61 10.49 51.37
CA GLU A 91 31.18 9.35 50.66
C GLU A 91 31.02 8.01 51.41
N THR A 92 30.73 8.02 52.72
CA THR A 92 30.78 6.83 53.58
C THR A 92 29.45 6.44 54.24
N PHE A 93 28.31 6.95 53.77
CA PHE A 93 27.03 6.33 54.12
C PHE A 93 26.89 4.96 53.45
N ALA A 94 27.09 3.91 54.25
CA ALA A 94 26.74 2.54 53.88
C ALA A 94 25.31 2.48 53.28
N PRO A 95 25.07 1.64 52.25
CA PRO A 95 23.90 1.70 51.37
C PRO A 95 22.53 1.37 52.02
N MET A 96 22.43 1.29 53.35
CA MET A 96 21.27 0.71 54.02
C MET A 96 20.21 1.69 54.53
N ASN A 97 20.42 3.01 54.55
CA ASN A 97 19.33 3.97 54.85
C ASN A 97 19.60 5.36 54.25
N ARG A 98 19.49 5.51 52.92
CA ARG A 98 19.44 6.85 52.32
C ARG A 98 18.10 7.52 52.70
N PRO A 99 18.11 8.77 53.20
CA PRO A 99 16.88 9.46 53.60
C PRO A 99 15.94 9.61 52.40
N ARG A 100 14.67 9.24 52.59
CA ARG A 100 13.63 9.36 51.56
C ARG A 100 13.01 10.75 51.67
N ILE A 101 13.25 11.60 50.68
CA ILE A 101 12.79 12.98 50.70
C ILE A 101 11.31 13.01 50.27
N PRO A 102 10.38 13.43 51.14
CA PRO A 102 8.97 13.56 50.76
C PRO A 102 8.81 14.72 49.77
N MET A 103 8.16 14.47 48.62
CA MET A 103 7.91 15.47 47.59
C MET A 103 6.66 15.11 46.80
N ALA A 104 5.75 16.06 46.58
CA ALA A 104 4.62 15.84 45.68
C ALA A 104 5.13 15.85 44.22
N PHE A 105 4.95 14.75 43.50
CA PHE A 105 5.41 14.66 42.12
C PHE A 105 4.48 15.45 41.19
N SER A 106 5.08 16.42 40.50
CA SER A 106 4.56 17.14 39.35
C SER A 106 5.69 17.24 38.32
N GLU A 107 5.39 17.49 37.04
CA GLU A 107 6.45 17.63 36.03
C GLU A 107 7.50 18.67 36.42
N THR A 108 7.05 19.78 37.03
CA THR A 108 7.92 20.86 37.51
C THR A 108 8.76 20.43 38.71
N SER A 109 8.17 19.74 39.70
CA SER A 109 8.92 19.32 40.89
C SER A 109 9.93 18.22 40.57
N VAL A 110 9.60 17.33 39.63
CA VAL A 110 10.50 16.28 39.14
C VAL A 110 11.68 16.89 38.39
N LYS A 111 11.45 17.78 37.43
CA LYS A 111 12.54 18.45 36.69
C LYS A 111 13.49 19.19 37.63
N LYS A 112 12.92 19.90 38.61
CA LYS A 112 13.70 20.60 39.64
C LYS A 112 14.52 19.63 40.48
N ALA A 113 13.91 18.54 40.97
CA ALA A 113 14.62 17.52 41.73
C ALA A 113 15.77 16.88 40.94
N VAL A 114 15.60 16.66 39.64
CA VAL A 114 16.67 16.15 38.77
C VAL A 114 17.83 17.14 38.65
N ALA A 115 17.52 18.42 38.42
CA ALA A 115 18.52 19.48 38.34
C ALA A 115 19.28 19.66 39.68
N ASP A 116 18.55 19.78 40.78
CA ASP A 116 19.11 19.98 42.13
C ASP A 116 20.01 18.79 42.53
N THR A 117 19.58 17.55 42.25
CA THR A 117 20.37 16.34 42.55
C THR A 117 21.63 16.26 41.71
N LYS A 118 21.56 16.64 40.42
CA LYS A 118 22.72 16.68 39.53
C LYS A 118 23.75 17.72 40.01
N SER A 119 23.29 18.88 40.47
CA SER A 119 24.16 19.92 41.05
C SER A 119 24.78 19.51 42.39
N ALA A 120 24.10 18.65 43.16
CA ALA A 120 24.59 18.14 44.43
C ALA A 120 25.61 17.00 44.29
N GLY A 121 25.70 16.36 43.12
CA GLY A 121 26.66 15.28 42.86
C GLY A 121 26.43 14.01 43.69
N VAL A 122 25.22 13.82 44.25
CA VAL A 122 24.87 12.67 45.09
C VAL A 122 23.59 12.00 44.58
N GLN A 123 23.46 10.67 44.72
CA GLN A 123 22.19 10.00 44.40
C GLN A 123 21.16 10.16 45.53
N LEU A 124 19.97 10.69 45.18
CA LEU A 124 18.85 10.94 46.08
C LEU A 124 17.62 10.09 45.73
N ILE A 125 16.80 9.80 46.74
CA ILE A 125 15.52 9.09 46.60
C ILE A 125 14.38 9.97 47.11
N PHE A 126 13.41 10.24 46.25
CA PHE A 126 12.22 11.02 46.55
C PHE A 126 10.99 10.10 46.69
N LYS A 127 10.06 10.43 47.57
CA LYS A 127 8.80 9.70 47.80
C LYS A 127 7.62 10.57 47.43
N ASP A 128 6.76 10.10 46.53
CA ASP A 128 5.58 10.85 46.08
C ASP A 128 4.54 10.98 47.21
N THR A 129 4.25 12.21 47.60
CA THR A 129 3.23 12.55 48.63
C THR A 129 1.88 12.92 48.03
N SER A 130 1.72 12.91 46.71
CA SER A 130 0.48 13.30 46.04
C SER A 130 -0.66 12.31 46.27
N PRO A 131 -1.94 12.75 46.24
CA PRO A 131 -3.09 11.83 46.16
C PRO A 131 -2.96 10.91 44.94
N GLY A 132 -3.11 9.61 45.12
CA GLY A 132 -2.92 8.62 44.05
C GLY A 132 -1.45 8.31 43.72
N SER A 133 -0.51 8.63 44.60
CA SER A 133 0.93 8.36 44.41
C SER A 133 1.32 6.90 44.22
N GLN A 134 0.43 5.94 44.49
CA GLN A 134 0.71 4.49 44.46
C GLN A 134 1.95 4.05 45.26
N LYS A 135 2.36 4.87 46.23
CA LYS A 135 3.63 4.74 46.98
C LYS A 135 4.84 4.65 46.03
N MET A 136 4.82 5.43 44.96
CA MET A 136 5.90 5.55 43.99
C MET A 136 7.07 6.32 44.58
N LEU A 137 8.27 5.85 44.26
CA LEU A 137 9.54 6.47 44.61
C LEU A 137 10.24 6.90 43.33
N MET A 138 11.07 7.92 43.41
CA MET A 138 11.93 8.33 42.30
C MET A 138 13.38 8.29 42.77
N ARG A 139 14.23 7.58 42.05
CA ARG A 139 15.67 7.57 42.26
C ARG A 139 16.30 8.47 41.23
N VAL A 140 17.05 9.47 41.67
CA VAL A 140 17.85 10.34 40.80
C VAL A 140 19.32 10.06 41.06
N THR A 141 20.05 9.67 40.02
CA THR A 141 21.49 9.44 40.11
C THR A 141 22.26 10.76 39.99
N GLU A 142 23.53 10.73 40.38
CA GLU A 142 24.50 11.85 40.28
C GLU A 142 24.57 12.41 38.86
N ASN A 143 24.47 11.53 37.84
CA ASN A 143 24.46 11.89 36.43
C ASN A 143 23.15 12.51 35.91
N GLY A 144 22.14 12.69 36.78
CA GLY A 144 20.81 13.22 36.39
C GLY A 144 19.88 12.19 35.72
N THR A 145 20.19 10.89 35.80
CA THR A 145 19.24 9.86 35.38
C THR A 145 18.20 9.64 36.47
N ALA A 146 16.92 9.81 36.13
CA ALA A 146 15.82 9.69 37.07
C ALA A 146 14.87 8.55 36.67
N ASN A 147 14.58 7.65 37.61
CA ASN A 147 13.68 6.51 37.40
C ASN A 147 12.64 6.41 38.50
N TYR A 148 11.39 6.20 38.12
CA TYR A 148 10.31 5.86 39.04
C TYR A 148 10.35 4.37 39.37
N PHE A 149 10.17 4.01 40.64
CA PHE A 149 10.13 2.61 41.07
C PHE A 149 9.16 2.45 42.23
N ILE A 150 8.74 1.21 42.48
CA ILE A 150 7.97 0.85 43.68
C ILE A 150 8.70 -0.23 44.46
N GLU A 151 8.48 -0.20 45.78
CA GLU A 151 8.91 -1.25 46.70
C GLU A 151 7.75 -2.19 47.00
N TYR A 152 8.05 -3.49 47.02
CA TYR A 152 7.08 -4.54 47.30
C TYR A 152 7.67 -5.68 48.13
N ARG A 153 6.79 -6.41 48.80
CA ARG A 153 7.06 -7.67 49.51
C ARG A 153 5.95 -8.65 49.15
N LEU A 154 6.29 -9.90 48.94
CA LEU A 154 5.33 -10.98 48.75
C LEU A 154 5.25 -11.82 50.03
N ARG A 155 4.13 -12.50 50.24
CA ARG A 155 3.94 -13.50 51.29
C ARG A 155 4.43 -14.85 50.78
N LYS A 156 5.31 -15.49 51.55
CA LYS A 156 5.72 -16.89 51.34
C LYS A 156 4.57 -17.84 51.72
N PRO A 157 4.59 -19.10 51.25
CA PRO A 157 3.59 -20.12 51.62
C PRO A 157 3.42 -20.33 53.13
N ASN A 158 4.48 -20.05 53.91
CA ASN A 158 4.49 -20.13 55.37
C ASN A 158 3.98 -18.85 56.07
N GLY A 159 3.30 -17.94 55.37
CA GLY A 159 2.75 -16.69 55.90
C GLY A 159 3.77 -15.58 56.18
N LYS A 160 5.08 -15.87 56.15
CA LYS A 160 6.13 -14.86 56.35
C LYS A 160 6.32 -13.99 55.11
N GLN A 161 6.61 -12.70 55.29
CA GLN A 161 6.92 -11.79 54.17
C GLN A 161 8.33 -12.06 53.60
N THR A 162 8.52 -11.81 52.30
CA THR A 162 9.84 -11.78 51.67
C THR A 162 10.60 -10.50 52.02
N ALA A 163 11.91 -10.49 51.74
CA ALA A 163 12.69 -9.25 51.71
C ALA A 163 12.06 -8.21 50.77
N VAL A 164 12.30 -6.92 51.06
CA VAL A 164 11.88 -5.81 50.19
C VAL A 164 12.57 -5.96 48.85
N LYS A 165 11.77 -5.93 47.78
CA LYS A 165 12.26 -5.87 46.40
C LYS A 165 11.80 -4.58 45.74
N ASN A 166 12.57 -4.12 44.77
CA ASN A 166 12.30 -2.91 44.02
C ASN A 166 12.03 -3.30 42.55
N ILE A 167 11.02 -2.68 41.94
CA ILE A 167 10.76 -2.81 40.51
C ILE A 167 10.65 -1.43 39.87
N ASN A 168 11.32 -1.26 38.72
CA ASN A 168 11.27 -0.03 37.93
C ASN A 168 9.89 0.09 37.25
N VAL A 169 9.33 1.29 37.30
CA VAL A 169 8.02 1.63 36.74
C VAL A 169 8.18 2.34 35.41
N ALA A 170 9.02 3.38 35.35
CA ALA A 170 9.19 4.24 34.17
C ALA A 170 10.42 5.15 34.32
N SER A 171 10.92 5.70 33.20
CA SER A 171 11.97 6.70 33.22
C SER A 171 11.37 8.09 33.45
N ALA A 172 11.77 8.79 34.51
CA ALA A 172 11.28 10.15 34.77
C ALA A 172 11.81 11.18 33.76
N ASN A 173 12.83 10.81 32.97
CA ASN A 173 13.38 11.65 31.91
C ASN A 173 12.65 11.49 30.57
N ALA A 174 11.96 10.36 30.34
CA ALA A 174 11.39 10.01 29.03
C ALA A 174 9.88 9.74 29.06
N ASP A 175 9.33 9.31 30.18
CA ASP A 175 7.90 8.99 30.33
C ASP A 175 7.13 10.10 31.06
N THR A 176 5.82 10.16 30.81
CA THR A 176 4.92 11.07 31.52
C THR A 176 4.61 10.55 32.93
N LEU A 177 4.41 11.47 33.88
CA LEU A 177 4.09 11.12 35.26
C LEU A 177 2.77 10.33 35.40
N GLU A 178 1.78 10.66 34.57
CA GLU A 178 0.49 9.96 34.53
C GLU A 178 0.65 8.50 34.13
N ARG A 179 1.45 8.23 33.10
CA ARG A 179 1.78 6.86 32.65
C ARG A 179 2.49 6.09 33.77
N ALA A 180 3.44 6.72 34.44
CA ALA A 180 4.15 6.11 35.56
C ALA A 180 3.18 5.73 36.70
N ARG A 181 2.22 6.60 37.05
CA ARG A 181 1.19 6.31 38.06
C ARG A 181 0.27 5.16 37.66
N ALA A 182 -0.13 5.08 36.38
CA ALA A 182 -0.96 3.99 35.87
C ALA A 182 -0.25 2.63 35.99
N VAL A 183 1.00 2.53 35.52
CA VAL A 183 1.81 1.29 35.62
C VAL A 183 2.05 0.91 37.08
N ALA A 184 2.31 1.90 37.95
CA ALA A 184 2.47 1.65 39.38
C ALA A 184 1.19 1.08 40.03
N ALA A 185 0.01 1.52 39.60
CA ALA A 185 -1.28 0.98 40.07
C ALA A 185 -1.46 -0.49 39.67
N GLU A 186 -1.16 -0.85 38.42
CA GLU A 186 -1.23 -2.24 37.93
C GLU A 186 -0.32 -3.17 38.72
N TYR A 187 0.92 -2.74 38.97
CA TYR A 187 1.83 -3.52 39.82
C TYR A 187 1.29 -3.71 41.23
N ARG A 188 0.64 -2.70 41.81
CA ARG A 188 0.05 -2.78 43.15
C ARG A 188 -1.06 -3.81 43.22
N GLU A 189 -1.88 -3.92 42.18
CA GLU A 189 -2.91 -4.97 42.09
C GLU A 189 -2.31 -6.37 42.05
N GLN A 190 -1.23 -6.58 41.28
CA GLN A 190 -0.52 -7.87 41.23
C GLN A 190 0.10 -8.21 42.59
N ILE A 191 0.74 -7.25 43.24
CA ILE A 191 1.30 -7.41 44.59
C ILE A 191 0.19 -7.74 45.60
N ALA A 192 -0.98 -7.12 45.48
CA ALA A 192 -2.14 -7.41 46.34
C ALA A 192 -2.64 -8.85 46.17
N ARG A 193 -2.54 -9.42 44.95
CA ARG A 193 -2.79 -10.83 44.64
C ARG A 193 -1.65 -11.78 45.02
N ASN A 194 -0.60 -11.27 45.65
CA ASN A 194 0.61 -12.01 46.00
C ASN A 194 1.38 -12.58 44.80
N GLU A 195 1.20 -11.98 43.61
CA GLU A 195 1.93 -12.30 42.38
C GLU A 195 3.15 -11.36 42.27
N PRO A 196 4.31 -11.84 41.77
CA PRO A 196 5.42 -10.95 41.45
C PRO A 196 4.97 -9.90 40.44
N PRO A 197 5.16 -8.59 40.72
CA PRO A 197 4.80 -7.54 39.78
C PRO A 197 5.65 -7.74 38.53
N THR A 198 4.98 -8.10 37.45
CA THR A 198 5.54 -8.14 36.12
C THR A 198 4.82 -7.06 35.34
N LEU A 199 5.52 -6.37 34.43
CA LEU A 199 4.80 -5.63 33.41
C LEU A 199 4.00 -6.70 32.67
N VAL A 200 2.68 -6.70 32.91
CA VAL A 200 1.77 -7.15 31.88
C VAL A 200 1.89 -6.06 30.82
N VAL A 201 3.00 -6.08 30.06
CA VAL A 201 3.04 -5.47 28.74
C VAL A 201 1.82 -6.08 28.06
N GLY A 202 0.76 -5.30 27.89
CA GLY A 202 -0.61 -5.77 27.65
C GLY A 202 -0.68 -6.90 26.64
N GLY A 203 -0.67 -8.14 27.11
CA GLY A 203 -0.65 -9.30 26.23
C GLY A 203 0.73 -9.60 25.64
N ARG A 204 0.99 -10.90 25.48
CA ARG A 204 1.91 -11.39 24.45
C ARG A 204 1.77 -10.47 23.24
N ASN A 205 2.87 -9.87 22.79
CA ASN A 205 2.99 -9.41 21.41
C ASN A 205 2.58 -10.63 20.55
N ARG A 206 1.30 -10.73 20.18
CA ARG A 206 0.94 -11.54 19.02
C ARG A 206 1.45 -10.70 17.87
N ASN A 207 2.75 -10.79 17.63
CA ASN A 207 3.34 -10.25 16.43
C ASN A 207 2.68 -11.02 15.31
N HIS A 208 1.72 -10.38 14.65
CA HIS A 208 0.98 -11.04 13.61
C HIS A 208 1.93 -11.44 12.49
N SER A 209 1.85 -12.67 12.03
CA SER A 209 2.57 -13.06 10.82
C SER A 209 1.94 -12.42 9.59
N LEU A 210 2.69 -12.34 8.49
CA LEU A 210 2.12 -11.92 7.21
C LEU A 210 0.91 -12.78 6.82
N ARG A 211 0.93 -14.07 7.16
CA ARG A 211 -0.20 -15.00 7.01
C ARG A 211 -1.43 -14.54 7.78
N GLU A 212 -1.30 -14.30 9.08
CA GLU A 212 -2.43 -13.88 9.91
C GLU A 212 -3.04 -12.56 9.43
N VAL A 213 -2.19 -11.58 9.09
CA VAL A 213 -2.65 -10.30 8.54
C VAL A 213 -3.32 -10.47 7.18
N HIS A 214 -2.77 -11.32 6.31
CA HIS A 214 -3.35 -11.62 5.00
C HIS A 214 -4.71 -12.29 5.15
N GLU A 215 -4.83 -13.32 5.99
CA GLU A 215 -6.09 -14.02 6.25
C GLU A 215 -7.14 -13.07 6.85
N HIS A 216 -6.76 -12.23 7.80
CA HIS A 216 -7.66 -11.22 8.38
C HIS A 216 -8.16 -10.24 7.30
N ARG A 217 -7.27 -9.79 6.42
CA ARG A 217 -7.61 -8.94 5.28
C ARG A 217 -8.54 -9.63 4.30
N MET A 218 -8.30 -10.90 3.96
CA MET A 218 -9.15 -11.64 3.04
C MET A 218 -10.54 -11.88 3.63
N LYS A 219 -10.65 -12.15 4.94
CA LYS A 219 -11.94 -12.26 5.64
C LYS A 219 -12.72 -10.93 5.64
N SER A 220 -12.02 -9.82 5.86
CA SER A 220 -12.64 -8.50 6.03
C SER A 220 -12.97 -7.81 4.69
N VAL A 221 -11.99 -7.75 3.79
CA VAL A 221 -12.06 -6.99 2.52
C VAL A 221 -12.11 -7.93 1.31
N GLY A 222 -11.60 -9.16 1.44
CA GLY A 222 -11.50 -10.10 0.32
C GLY A 222 -12.84 -10.49 -0.30
N LYS A 223 -13.93 -10.48 0.48
CA LYS A 223 -15.30 -10.71 -0.04
C LYS A 223 -15.74 -9.72 -1.12
N LYS A 224 -15.10 -8.54 -1.19
CA LYS A 224 -15.39 -7.50 -2.19
C LYS A 224 -14.53 -7.63 -3.46
N TYR A 225 -13.56 -8.54 -3.49
CA TYR A 225 -12.67 -8.69 -4.63
C TYR A 225 -13.26 -9.65 -5.67
N LYS A 226 -13.05 -9.34 -6.96
CA LYS A 226 -13.36 -10.25 -8.07
C LYS A 226 -12.45 -11.49 -7.99
N GLU A 227 -12.92 -12.66 -8.45
CA GLU A 227 -12.14 -13.93 -8.39
C GLU A 227 -10.75 -13.79 -9.02
N SER A 228 -10.63 -13.12 -10.17
CA SER A 228 -9.32 -12.86 -10.80
C SER A 228 -8.34 -12.08 -9.92
N THR A 229 -8.85 -11.25 -9.01
CA THR A 229 -8.05 -10.51 -8.03
C THR A 229 -7.63 -11.43 -6.87
N LEU A 230 -8.50 -12.36 -6.47
CA LEU A 230 -8.17 -13.39 -5.49
C LEU A 230 -7.08 -14.33 -6.03
N ASP A 231 -7.20 -14.81 -7.26
CA ASP A 231 -6.16 -15.64 -7.92
C ASP A 231 -4.81 -14.92 -8.02
N TYR A 232 -4.85 -13.62 -8.31
CA TYR A 232 -3.66 -12.78 -8.29
C TYR A 232 -3.01 -12.73 -6.89
N TYR A 233 -3.80 -12.57 -5.83
CA TYR A 233 -3.29 -12.63 -4.46
C TYR A 233 -2.76 -14.02 -4.08
N LYS A 234 -3.42 -15.10 -4.51
CA LYS A 234 -2.95 -16.49 -4.32
C LYS A 234 -1.53 -16.67 -4.89
N THR A 235 -1.28 -16.10 -6.08
CA THR A 235 0.05 -16.19 -6.73
C THR A 235 1.13 -15.47 -5.90
N ILE A 236 0.81 -14.30 -5.34
CA ILE A 236 1.74 -13.56 -4.48
C ILE A 236 1.98 -14.29 -3.16
N VAL A 237 0.93 -14.83 -2.56
CA VAL A 237 1.03 -15.65 -1.33
C VAL A 237 1.91 -16.86 -1.57
N ASN A 238 1.73 -17.58 -2.68
CA ASN A 238 2.59 -18.71 -3.02
C ASN A 238 4.07 -18.32 -3.12
N ASN A 239 4.37 -17.14 -3.67
CA ASN A 239 5.74 -16.62 -3.70
C ASN A 239 6.22 -16.27 -2.28
N LEU A 240 5.40 -15.64 -1.44
CA LEU A 240 5.77 -15.37 -0.04
C LEU A 240 6.05 -16.66 0.74
N VAL A 241 5.24 -17.71 0.52
CA VAL A 241 5.41 -19.03 1.15
C VAL A 241 6.70 -19.69 0.66
N LYS A 242 6.93 -19.73 -0.66
CA LYS A 242 8.11 -20.35 -1.26
C LYS A 242 9.43 -19.78 -0.73
N HIS A 243 9.43 -18.50 -0.38
CA HIS A 243 10.60 -17.80 0.14
C HIS A 243 10.60 -17.69 1.68
N GLY A 244 9.73 -18.43 2.38
CA GLY A 244 9.69 -18.46 3.85
C GLY A 244 9.28 -17.14 4.50
N LEU A 245 8.69 -16.21 3.74
CA LEU A 245 8.31 -14.88 4.23
C LEU A 245 6.90 -14.88 4.84
N PHE A 246 6.02 -15.78 4.40
CA PHE A 246 4.60 -15.71 4.76
C PHE A 246 4.32 -15.95 6.24
N GLU A 247 5.10 -16.83 6.89
CA GLU A 247 4.97 -17.13 8.32
C GLU A 247 5.69 -16.12 9.21
N ARG A 248 6.48 -15.20 8.64
CA ARG A 248 7.25 -14.24 9.41
C ARG A 248 6.38 -13.14 10.01
N GLU A 249 6.79 -12.70 11.19
CA GLU A 249 6.18 -11.60 11.92
C GLU A 249 6.35 -10.27 11.16
N ILE A 250 5.28 -9.46 11.12
CA ILE A 250 5.31 -8.14 10.43
C ILE A 250 6.31 -7.15 11.04
N THR A 251 6.65 -7.32 12.31
CA THR A 251 7.65 -6.54 13.06
C THR A 251 9.08 -6.92 12.72
N SER A 252 9.30 -8.11 12.13
CA SER A 252 10.64 -8.64 11.87
C SER A 252 11.31 -8.07 10.62
N PHE A 253 10.55 -7.36 9.77
CA PHE A 253 11.07 -6.80 8.54
C PHE A 253 11.80 -5.49 8.81
N ASP A 254 13.08 -5.43 8.46
CA ASP A 254 13.87 -4.20 8.51
C ASP A 254 14.04 -3.56 7.11
N ARG A 255 14.63 -2.36 7.06
CA ARG A 255 14.78 -1.60 5.81
C ARG A 255 15.84 -2.20 4.87
N GLU A 256 16.92 -2.73 5.42
CA GLU A 256 18.04 -3.29 4.64
C GLU A 256 17.62 -4.63 4.02
N GLU A 257 16.92 -5.45 4.79
CA GLU A 257 16.32 -6.69 4.35
C GLU A 257 15.33 -6.47 3.22
N ILE A 258 14.47 -5.44 3.27
CA ILE A 258 13.55 -5.15 2.16
C ILE A 258 14.32 -4.85 0.86
N LEU A 259 15.46 -4.15 0.94
CA LEU A 259 16.29 -3.86 -0.21
C LEU A 259 16.96 -5.13 -0.74
N ASP A 260 17.54 -5.95 0.15
CA ASP A 260 18.18 -7.21 -0.22
C ASP A 260 17.17 -8.22 -0.80
N LEU A 261 15.97 -8.32 -0.22
CA LEU A 261 14.87 -9.11 -0.76
C LEU A 261 14.47 -8.62 -2.15
N HIS A 262 14.37 -7.30 -2.36
CA HIS A 262 14.04 -6.75 -3.68
C HIS A 262 15.09 -7.14 -4.72
N ASP A 263 16.37 -6.94 -4.42
CA ASP A 263 17.48 -7.28 -5.31
C ASP A 263 17.57 -8.78 -5.60
N LYS A 264 17.37 -9.63 -4.58
CA LYS A 264 17.28 -11.10 -4.74
C LYS A 264 16.13 -11.49 -5.67
N PHE A 265 14.94 -10.93 -5.48
CA PHE A 265 13.79 -11.24 -6.32
C PHE A 265 13.92 -10.70 -7.74
N ILE A 266 14.60 -9.57 -7.96
CA ILE A 266 14.93 -9.08 -9.31
C ILE A 266 15.72 -10.14 -10.07
N LYS A 267 16.75 -10.74 -9.44
CA LYS A 267 17.61 -11.74 -10.09
C LYS A 267 16.86 -13.00 -10.51
N VAL A 268 15.87 -13.44 -9.72
CA VAL A 268 15.13 -14.69 -9.97
C VAL A 268 13.88 -14.49 -10.84
N HIS A 269 13.14 -13.41 -10.62
CA HIS A 269 11.79 -13.23 -11.17
C HIS A 269 11.59 -11.93 -11.97
N GLY A 270 12.61 -11.08 -12.00
CA GLY A 270 12.58 -9.78 -12.67
C GLY A 270 11.84 -8.70 -11.87
N TYR A 271 12.09 -7.46 -12.26
CA TYR A 271 11.62 -6.24 -11.59
C TYR A 271 10.13 -6.23 -11.26
N ASN A 272 9.28 -6.62 -12.22
CA ASN A 272 7.82 -6.52 -12.04
C ASN A 272 7.28 -7.44 -10.93
N GLN A 273 7.90 -8.59 -10.71
CA GLN A 273 7.47 -9.52 -9.66
C GLN A 273 8.06 -9.11 -8.31
N ALA A 274 9.31 -8.65 -8.30
CA ALA A 274 9.95 -8.10 -7.10
C ALA A 274 9.15 -6.91 -6.53
N ASP A 275 8.80 -5.93 -7.37
CA ASP A 275 7.99 -4.78 -6.96
C ASP A 275 6.63 -5.20 -6.39
N LYS A 276 5.98 -6.18 -7.01
CA LYS A 276 4.67 -6.67 -6.54
C LYS A 276 4.76 -7.34 -5.18
N LEU A 277 5.78 -8.16 -4.96
CA LEU A 277 6.01 -8.85 -3.70
C LEU A 277 6.25 -7.85 -2.58
N ILE A 278 7.25 -6.98 -2.75
CA ILE A 278 7.63 -5.97 -1.75
C ILE A 278 6.48 -4.99 -1.49
N GLY A 279 5.79 -4.56 -2.54
CA GLY A 279 4.59 -3.72 -2.41
C GLY A 279 3.47 -4.41 -1.63
N THR A 280 3.32 -5.74 -1.77
CA THR A 280 2.31 -6.50 -1.01
C THR A 280 2.67 -6.57 0.47
N ILE A 281 3.93 -6.82 0.82
CA ILE A 281 4.41 -6.76 2.21
C ILE A 281 4.09 -5.40 2.81
N GLY A 282 4.45 -4.32 2.11
CA GLY A 282 4.17 -2.96 2.56
C GLY A 282 2.66 -2.68 2.72
N THR A 283 1.83 -3.24 1.84
CA THR A 283 0.37 -3.10 1.93
C THR A 283 -0.21 -3.88 3.10
N LEU A 284 0.33 -5.06 3.44
CA LEU A 284 -0.08 -5.86 4.59
C LEU A 284 0.30 -5.17 5.90
N ILE A 285 1.53 -4.66 6.02
CA ILE A 285 1.97 -3.89 7.20
C ILE A 285 1.11 -2.65 7.38
N LYS A 286 0.84 -1.89 6.30
CA LYS A 286 -0.06 -0.73 6.35
C LYS A 286 -1.48 -1.11 6.80
N TYR A 287 -2.00 -2.22 6.30
CA TYR A 287 -3.31 -2.72 6.70
C TYR A 287 -3.36 -3.11 8.18
N ALA A 288 -2.33 -3.81 8.68
CA ALA A 288 -2.19 -4.16 10.08
C ALA A 288 -2.19 -2.90 10.97
N ASN A 289 -1.36 -1.89 10.62
CA ASN A 289 -1.32 -0.61 11.34
C ASN A 289 -2.67 0.13 11.35
N ALA A 290 -3.51 -0.05 10.32
CA ALA A 290 -4.80 0.65 10.24
C ALA A 290 -5.94 -0.08 10.95
N THR A 291 -5.92 -1.42 10.96
CA THR A 291 -7.10 -2.24 11.33
C THR A 291 -6.89 -3.12 12.55
N LEU A 292 -5.65 -3.43 12.90
CA LEU A 292 -5.30 -4.28 14.04
C LEU A 292 -4.86 -3.44 15.27
N LYS A 293 -4.98 -2.11 15.21
CA LYS A 293 -4.85 -1.23 16.37
C LYS A 293 -6.03 -1.47 17.31
N ASN A 294 -5.80 -2.22 18.40
CA ASN A 294 -6.81 -2.47 19.41
C ASN A 294 -7.08 -1.21 20.27
N LYS A 295 -8.24 -1.14 20.94
CA LYS A 295 -8.74 -0.01 21.76
C LYS A 295 -7.82 0.46 22.92
N SER A 296 -6.65 -0.16 23.10
CA SER A 296 -5.62 0.17 24.10
C SER A 296 -4.29 0.64 23.48
N ASN A 297 -4.37 1.24 22.29
CA ASN A 297 -3.41 2.19 21.70
C ASN A 297 -1.89 1.87 21.66
N VAL A 298 -1.43 0.61 21.56
CA VAL A 298 0.04 0.37 21.47
C VAL A 298 0.51 -0.52 20.33
N TYR A 299 -0.33 -1.33 19.68
CA TYR A 299 0.27 -2.54 19.10
C TYR A 299 1.01 -2.43 17.76
N TYR A 300 0.81 -1.41 16.91
CA TYR A 300 1.63 -1.28 15.69
C TYR A 300 1.78 0.19 15.25
N ASP A 301 2.73 0.91 15.82
CA ASP A 301 3.32 2.07 15.15
C ASP A 301 4.61 1.65 14.41
N ILE A 302 4.51 0.53 13.68
CA ILE A 302 5.62 0.04 12.86
C ILE A 302 5.77 1.01 11.71
N VAL A 303 6.91 1.70 11.66
CA VAL A 303 7.33 2.42 10.45
C VAL A 303 7.48 1.39 9.35
N ASN A 304 6.62 1.46 8.33
CA ASN A 304 6.61 0.49 7.24
C ASN A 304 7.98 0.48 6.54
N PRO A 305 8.77 -0.61 6.64
CA PRO A 305 10.15 -0.64 6.15
C PRO A 305 10.19 -0.50 4.63
N VAL A 306 9.11 -0.86 3.92
CA VAL A 306 8.97 -0.72 2.47
C VAL A 306 9.01 0.73 1.99
N MET A 307 8.77 1.70 2.88
CA MET A 307 8.90 3.12 2.53
C MET A 307 10.32 3.47 2.04
N ILE A 308 11.35 2.72 2.46
CA ILE A 308 12.73 2.92 1.99
C ILE A 308 12.85 2.82 0.47
N MET A 309 12.02 1.97 -0.16
CA MET A 309 11.99 1.80 -1.62
C MET A 309 11.62 3.10 -2.34
N SER A 310 10.68 3.86 -1.76
CA SER A 310 10.26 5.16 -2.29
C SER A 310 11.30 6.24 -1.99
N THR A 311 11.83 6.26 -0.76
CA THR A 311 12.86 7.22 -0.33
C THR A 311 14.11 7.15 -1.20
N LEU A 312 14.58 5.94 -1.53
CA LEU A 312 15.76 5.71 -2.36
C LEU A 312 15.43 5.65 -3.87
N GLY A 313 14.16 5.76 -4.26
CA GLY A 313 13.74 5.64 -5.66
C GLY A 313 14.04 4.29 -6.31
N LYS A 314 14.04 3.20 -5.51
CA LYS A 314 14.41 1.83 -5.93
C LYS A 314 13.29 1.08 -6.64
N TRP A 315 12.06 1.58 -6.60
CA TRP A 315 10.96 1.01 -7.38
C TRP A 315 11.29 1.00 -8.87
N HIS A 316 10.98 -0.10 -9.55
CA HIS A 316 11.21 -0.17 -10.98
C HIS A 316 10.29 0.82 -11.72
N LYS A 317 10.90 1.86 -12.28
CA LYS A 317 10.21 2.80 -13.17
C LYS A 317 9.88 2.09 -14.47
N LYS A 318 8.65 1.54 -14.54
CA LYS A 318 8.13 0.97 -15.79
C LYS A 318 8.20 2.02 -16.88
N LYS A 319 9.10 1.84 -17.83
CA LYS A 319 9.03 2.59 -19.09
C LYS A 319 7.67 2.29 -19.71
N ARG A 320 6.87 3.33 -19.96
CA ARG A 320 5.61 3.18 -20.71
C ARG A 320 5.99 2.59 -22.06
N SER A 321 5.62 1.34 -22.28
CA SER A 321 5.93 0.67 -23.52
C SER A 321 4.93 1.16 -24.55
N ASN A 322 5.39 1.90 -25.57
CA ASN A 322 4.54 2.37 -26.66
C ASN A 322 4.27 1.24 -27.67
N LYS A 323 3.75 0.12 -27.16
CA LYS A 323 3.64 -1.19 -27.82
C LYS A 323 2.49 -1.25 -28.83
N ALA A 324 2.05 -0.14 -29.41
CA ALA A 324 1.15 -0.23 -30.55
C ALA A 324 1.86 -0.93 -31.72
N PHE A 325 1.09 -1.55 -32.62
CA PHE A 325 1.63 -1.89 -33.92
C PHE A 325 2.00 -0.59 -34.64
N ASP A 326 3.12 -0.61 -35.37
CA ASP A 326 3.45 0.50 -36.26
C ASP A 326 2.47 0.46 -37.45
N LYS A 327 1.99 1.63 -37.85
CA LYS A 327 1.06 1.78 -38.98
C LYS A 327 1.71 1.38 -40.30
N THR A 328 3.04 1.44 -40.39
CA THR A 328 3.80 1.01 -41.57
C THR A 328 3.65 -0.48 -41.87
N TYR A 329 3.36 -1.31 -40.85
CA TYR A 329 3.18 -2.76 -41.00
C TYR A 329 1.70 -3.18 -41.01
N THR A 330 0.76 -2.26 -41.29
CA THR A 330 -0.68 -2.57 -41.19
C THR A 330 -1.08 -3.64 -42.21
N LYS A 331 -0.50 -3.59 -43.41
CA LYS A 331 -0.74 -4.59 -44.47
C LYS A 331 -0.26 -5.96 -44.02
N GLU A 332 0.99 -6.09 -43.59
CA GLU A 332 1.57 -7.35 -43.12
C GLU A 332 0.82 -7.88 -41.89
N LEU A 333 0.31 -6.99 -41.02
CA LEU A 333 -0.49 -7.37 -39.86
C LEU A 333 -1.80 -8.05 -40.28
N ILE A 334 -2.53 -7.45 -41.22
CA ILE A 334 -3.79 -8.02 -41.73
C ILE A 334 -3.52 -9.28 -42.54
N ASP A 335 -2.51 -9.27 -43.42
CA ASP A 335 -2.06 -10.43 -44.19
C ASP A 335 -1.72 -11.60 -43.24
N ALA A 336 -0.99 -11.35 -42.15
CA ALA A 336 -0.66 -12.38 -41.16
C ALA A 336 -1.91 -12.95 -40.46
N ILE A 337 -2.86 -12.10 -40.08
CA ILE A 337 -4.11 -12.53 -39.45
C ILE A 337 -4.92 -13.41 -40.41
N ARG A 338 -5.10 -12.96 -41.66
CA ARG A 338 -5.87 -13.69 -42.67
C ARG A 338 -5.18 -14.98 -43.09
N TRP A 339 -3.86 -14.99 -43.23
CA TRP A 339 -3.09 -16.20 -43.53
C TRP A 339 -3.24 -17.26 -42.44
N MET A 340 -3.34 -16.89 -41.15
CA MET A 340 -3.59 -17.88 -40.09
C MET A 340 -4.93 -18.62 -40.25
N ARG A 341 -5.91 -18.07 -40.99
CA ARG A 341 -7.16 -18.78 -41.32
C ARG A 341 -6.91 -19.97 -42.26
N THR A 342 -5.90 -19.89 -43.13
CA THR A 342 -5.58 -20.93 -44.11
C THR A 342 -4.46 -21.86 -43.62
N TRP A 343 -3.84 -21.55 -42.49
CA TRP A 343 -2.74 -22.35 -41.96
C TRP A 343 -3.22 -23.75 -41.52
N THR A 344 -2.52 -24.75 -42.04
CA THR A 344 -2.64 -26.14 -41.64
C THR A 344 -1.28 -26.61 -41.13
N ALA A 345 -1.25 -27.33 -40.01
CA ALA A 345 -0.01 -27.87 -39.49
C ALA A 345 0.56 -28.92 -40.47
N PRO A 346 1.88 -28.94 -40.72
CA PRO A 346 2.49 -30.05 -41.44
C PRO A 346 2.24 -31.36 -40.69
N ILE A 347 2.08 -32.45 -41.44
CA ILE A 347 1.91 -33.79 -40.89
C ILE A 347 3.20 -34.14 -40.12
N ASP A 348 3.07 -34.39 -38.82
CA ASP A 348 4.16 -34.84 -37.96
C ASP A 348 4.41 -36.34 -38.23
N GLN A 349 5.49 -36.65 -38.95
CA GLN A 349 5.84 -38.02 -39.35
C GLN A 349 6.22 -38.88 -38.13
N ASP A 350 6.71 -38.28 -37.04
CA ASP A 350 7.15 -38.95 -35.82
C ASP A 350 6.01 -39.12 -34.80
N ASN A 351 4.90 -38.39 -34.96
CA ASN A 351 3.72 -38.49 -34.10
C ASN A 351 2.40 -38.47 -34.90
N PRO A 352 2.09 -39.55 -35.65
CA PRO A 352 0.88 -39.66 -36.47
C PRO A 352 -0.44 -39.64 -35.65
N HIS A 353 -0.36 -39.83 -34.33
CA HIS A 353 -1.51 -39.80 -33.41
C HIS A 353 -1.83 -38.42 -32.82
N ARG A 354 -1.08 -37.35 -33.15
CA ARG A 354 -1.59 -36.00 -32.92
C ARG A 354 -2.81 -35.81 -33.82
N LYS A 355 -4.00 -36.04 -33.25
CA LYS A 355 -5.30 -35.90 -33.92
C LYS A 355 -5.47 -34.47 -34.46
N TYR A 356 -4.98 -34.24 -35.66
CA TYR A 356 -5.44 -33.16 -36.53
C TYR A 356 -6.78 -33.60 -37.09
N THR A 357 -7.83 -33.50 -36.29
CA THR A 357 -9.18 -33.74 -36.80
C THR A 357 -9.54 -32.60 -37.74
N LYS A 358 -9.48 -32.87 -39.04
CA LYS A 358 -10.01 -32.05 -40.14
C LYS A 358 -11.48 -31.59 -39.95
N SER A 359 -12.18 -32.08 -38.92
CA SER A 359 -13.59 -31.84 -38.64
C SER A 359 -13.88 -30.72 -37.63
N THR A 360 -12.87 -30.09 -37.02
CA THR A 360 -13.10 -28.92 -36.15
C THR A 360 -12.26 -27.75 -36.67
N PRO A 361 -12.88 -26.63 -37.05
CA PRO A 361 -12.19 -25.42 -37.49
C PRO A 361 -11.08 -25.10 -36.52
N CYS A 362 -9.85 -25.25 -37.02
CA CYS A 362 -8.63 -25.34 -36.23
C CYS A 362 -8.58 -24.18 -35.23
N ASN A 363 -8.07 -24.40 -34.01
CA ASN A 363 -7.91 -23.37 -32.98
C ASN A 363 -7.22 -22.08 -33.48
N TYR A 364 -6.50 -22.16 -34.61
CA TYR A 364 -5.86 -21.05 -35.33
C TYR A 364 -6.87 -20.20 -36.13
N VAL A 365 -7.85 -20.81 -36.78
CA VAL A 365 -8.94 -20.13 -37.52
C VAL A 365 -9.79 -19.29 -36.56
N ARG A 366 -10.20 -19.85 -35.43
CA ARG A 366 -10.91 -19.08 -34.40
C ARG A 366 -10.05 -17.95 -33.83
N TYR A 367 -8.75 -18.18 -33.71
CA TYR A 367 -7.81 -17.18 -33.19
C TYR A 367 -7.57 -16.04 -34.18
N SER A 368 -7.53 -16.31 -35.49
CA SER A 368 -7.43 -15.25 -36.51
C SER A 368 -8.68 -14.40 -36.55
N TYR A 369 -9.87 -15.00 -36.53
CA TYR A 369 -11.13 -14.25 -36.41
C TYR A 369 -11.17 -13.39 -35.14
N PHE A 370 -10.72 -13.94 -34.00
CA PHE A 370 -10.58 -13.16 -32.77
C PHE A 370 -9.62 -11.97 -32.92
N CYS A 371 -8.45 -12.17 -33.54
CA CYS A 371 -7.49 -11.09 -33.78
C CYS A 371 -8.06 -10.00 -34.69
N GLU A 372 -8.72 -10.38 -35.79
CA GLU A 372 -9.32 -9.45 -36.76
C GLU A 372 -10.48 -8.68 -36.13
N PHE A 373 -11.33 -9.37 -35.36
CA PHE A 373 -12.40 -8.73 -34.62
C PHE A 373 -11.87 -7.69 -33.63
N LEU A 374 -10.80 -7.99 -32.88
CA LEU A 374 -10.17 -7.01 -31.97
C LEU A 374 -9.51 -5.85 -32.73
N LEU A 375 -8.97 -6.09 -33.92
CA LEU A 375 -8.38 -5.05 -34.77
C LEU A 375 -9.42 -4.00 -35.14
N PHE A 376 -10.64 -4.41 -35.49
CA PHE A 376 -11.72 -3.52 -35.95
C PHE A 376 -12.66 -3.01 -34.86
N THR A 377 -12.60 -3.55 -33.64
CA THR A 377 -13.42 -3.08 -32.51
C THR A 377 -12.63 -2.37 -31.42
N GLY A 378 -11.32 -2.62 -31.31
CA GLY A 378 -10.49 -2.08 -30.23
C GLY A 378 -10.88 -2.57 -28.82
N LEU A 379 -11.68 -3.63 -28.72
CA LEU A 379 -12.08 -4.21 -27.44
C LEU A 379 -10.87 -4.70 -26.65
N ARG A 380 -10.97 -4.73 -25.31
CA ARG A 380 -9.97 -5.44 -24.51
C ARG A 380 -10.06 -6.92 -24.88
N PRO A 381 -8.93 -7.63 -25.05
CA PRO A 381 -8.97 -9.03 -25.43
C PRO A 381 -9.78 -9.92 -24.48
N MET A 382 -9.72 -9.64 -23.16
CA MET A 382 -10.53 -10.35 -22.17
C MET A 382 -12.03 -10.13 -22.34
N ASP A 383 -12.42 -8.91 -22.71
CA ASP A 383 -13.82 -8.53 -22.89
C ASP A 383 -14.33 -9.17 -24.20
N GLY A 384 -13.54 -9.06 -25.28
CA GLY A 384 -13.86 -9.68 -26.57
C GLY A 384 -13.94 -11.22 -26.53
N ALA A 385 -13.06 -11.88 -25.77
CA ALA A 385 -13.06 -13.34 -25.65
C ALA A 385 -14.28 -13.91 -24.88
N ARG A 386 -15.07 -13.04 -24.25
CA ARG A 386 -16.25 -13.42 -23.44
C ARG A 386 -17.58 -13.09 -24.12
N ILE A 387 -17.55 -12.54 -25.34
CA ILE A 387 -18.76 -12.24 -26.10
C ILE A 387 -19.49 -13.54 -26.41
N ARG A 388 -20.82 -13.53 -26.23
CA ARG A 388 -21.71 -14.64 -26.53
C ARG A 388 -22.52 -14.36 -27.79
N TRP A 389 -22.92 -15.39 -28.52
CA TRP A 389 -23.76 -15.21 -29.70
C TRP A 389 -25.12 -14.57 -29.38
N SER A 390 -25.66 -14.80 -28.18
CA SER A 390 -26.89 -14.15 -27.70
C SER A 390 -26.78 -12.63 -27.57
N GLN A 391 -25.55 -12.10 -27.47
CA GLN A 391 -25.29 -10.66 -27.36
C GLN A 391 -25.13 -9.98 -28.73
N VAL A 392 -24.99 -10.76 -29.80
CA VAL A 392 -24.65 -10.29 -31.15
C VAL A 392 -25.89 -10.24 -32.03
N ASP A 393 -26.21 -9.04 -32.52
CA ASP A 393 -27.19 -8.84 -33.60
C ASP A 393 -26.41 -8.44 -34.87
N THR A 394 -26.18 -9.44 -35.75
CA THR A 394 -25.41 -9.27 -37.00
C THR A 394 -26.16 -8.46 -38.07
N ASP A 395 -27.49 -8.36 -37.96
CA ASP A 395 -28.31 -7.63 -38.93
C ASP A 395 -28.26 -6.14 -38.60
N LYS A 396 -28.33 -5.82 -37.30
CA LYS A 396 -28.14 -4.46 -36.83
C LYS A 396 -26.67 -4.06 -36.72
N GLY A 397 -25.72 -4.99 -36.67
CA GLY A 397 -24.30 -4.69 -36.47
C GLY A 397 -24.04 -4.09 -35.09
N ILE A 398 -24.58 -4.73 -34.05
CA ILE A 398 -24.43 -4.31 -32.66
C ILE A 398 -24.12 -5.49 -31.73
N ILE A 399 -23.46 -5.18 -30.62
CA ILE A 399 -23.27 -6.09 -29.49
C ILE A 399 -23.85 -5.45 -28.24
N THR A 400 -24.62 -6.22 -27.47
CA THR A 400 -25.35 -5.72 -26.30
C THR A 400 -24.97 -6.44 -25.02
N TRP A 401 -24.98 -5.71 -23.90
CA TRP A 401 -24.83 -6.27 -22.56
C TRP A 401 -25.89 -5.67 -21.64
N THR A 402 -26.50 -6.50 -20.81
CA THR A 402 -27.24 -6.02 -19.63
C THR A 402 -26.31 -5.41 -18.59
N ASP A 403 -26.85 -4.66 -17.63
CA ASP A 403 -26.08 -4.05 -16.54
C ASP A 403 -25.30 -5.10 -15.73
N GLU A 404 -25.95 -6.22 -15.39
CA GLU A 404 -25.33 -7.31 -14.64
C GLU A 404 -24.18 -7.95 -15.42
N GLU A 405 -24.36 -8.17 -16.73
CA GLU A 405 -23.33 -8.71 -17.60
C GLU A 405 -22.16 -7.73 -17.78
N ALA A 406 -22.45 -6.44 -17.95
CA ALA A 406 -21.43 -5.41 -18.10
C ALA A 406 -20.59 -5.30 -16.81
N GLU A 407 -21.22 -5.30 -15.64
CA GLU A 407 -20.52 -5.27 -14.35
C GLU A 407 -19.67 -6.53 -14.11
N ALA A 408 -20.20 -7.70 -14.47
CA ALA A 408 -19.51 -8.97 -14.31
C ALA A 408 -18.32 -9.10 -15.28
N TYR A 409 -18.51 -8.74 -16.54
CA TYR A 409 -17.60 -9.12 -17.63
C TYR A 409 -16.74 -7.97 -18.15
N ILE A 410 -17.19 -6.72 -18.11
CA ILE A 410 -16.43 -5.57 -18.61
C ILE A 410 -15.57 -4.99 -17.48
N LYS A 411 -14.26 -5.00 -17.69
CA LYS A 411 -13.32 -4.49 -16.69
C LYS A 411 -13.37 -2.96 -16.62
N ARG A 412 -13.62 -2.44 -15.41
CA ARG A 412 -13.84 -1.00 -15.16
C ARG A 412 -15.05 -0.50 -15.96
N PHE A 413 -16.18 -1.18 -15.79
CA PHE A 413 -17.45 -0.65 -16.18
C PHE A 413 -17.81 0.55 -15.29
N ASP A 414 -18.41 1.57 -15.88
CA ASP A 414 -18.93 2.75 -15.19
C ASP A 414 -20.44 2.74 -15.33
N ARG A 415 -21.19 2.73 -14.23
CA ARG A 415 -22.67 2.76 -14.33
C ARG A 415 -23.15 4.10 -14.89
N GLU A 416 -22.36 5.17 -14.74
CA GLU A 416 -22.69 6.48 -15.33
C GLU A 416 -22.62 6.47 -16.87
N LEU A 417 -21.99 5.47 -17.50
CA LEU A 417 -21.98 5.34 -18.96
C LEU A 417 -23.33 4.90 -19.55
N LEU A 418 -24.30 4.53 -18.71
CA LEU A 418 -25.58 4.01 -19.14
C LEU A 418 -26.64 5.08 -19.36
N ASN A 419 -26.51 6.31 -18.81
CA ASN A 419 -27.53 7.36 -18.92
C ASN A 419 -28.96 6.80 -18.80
N ASP A 420 -29.28 6.13 -17.69
CA ASP A 420 -30.56 5.47 -17.39
C ASP A 420 -30.99 4.31 -18.31
N ARG A 421 -30.14 3.87 -19.25
CA ARG A 421 -30.39 2.69 -20.09
C ARG A 421 -29.94 1.41 -19.37
N LEU A 422 -30.80 0.40 -19.29
CA LEU A 422 -30.48 -0.92 -18.70
C LEU A 422 -29.61 -1.82 -19.59
N ILE A 423 -29.20 -1.32 -20.78
CA ILE A 423 -28.50 -2.08 -21.81
C ILE A 423 -27.38 -1.21 -22.40
N LEU A 424 -26.16 -1.74 -22.39
CA LEU A 424 -25.00 -1.17 -23.05
C LEU A 424 -24.93 -1.68 -24.49
N GLU A 425 -24.88 -0.77 -25.46
CA GLU A 425 -24.79 -1.10 -26.89
C GLU A 425 -23.43 -0.67 -27.48
N LEU A 426 -22.77 -1.62 -28.17
CA LEU A 426 -21.60 -1.36 -29.01
C LEU A 426 -22.00 -1.45 -30.49
N PRO A 427 -22.03 -0.33 -31.23
CA PRO A 427 -22.05 -0.43 -32.69
C PRO A 427 -20.69 -0.94 -33.16
N ILE A 428 -20.71 -1.93 -34.05
CA ILE A 428 -19.49 -2.47 -34.68
C ILE A 428 -19.44 -2.02 -36.14
N SER A 429 -18.24 -1.95 -36.71
CA SER A 429 -18.05 -1.66 -38.13
C SER A 429 -18.48 -2.83 -39.00
N GLU A 430 -18.65 -2.57 -40.29
CA GLU A 430 -18.94 -3.60 -41.29
C GLU A 430 -17.88 -4.71 -41.28
N GLN A 431 -16.60 -4.35 -41.18
CA GLN A 431 -15.51 -5.33 -41.14
C GLN A 431 -15.58 -6.25 -39.93
N ALA A 432 -15.89 -5.70 -38.75
CA ALA A 432 -16.11 -6.51 -37.54
C ALA A 432 -17.37 -7.38 -37.64
N ASN A 433 -18.43 -6.87 -38.29
CA ASN A 433 -19.66 -7.63 -38.50
C ASN A 433 -19.48 -8.77 -39.52
N ASN A 434 -18.71 -8.53 -40.58
CA ASN A 434 -18.38 -9.53 -41.59
C ASN A 434 -17.58 -10.69 -41.00
N VAL A 435 -16.65 -10.41 -40.07
CA VAL A 435 -16.00 -11.47 -39.27
C VAL A 435 -17.05 -12.37 -38.59
N LEU A 436 -18.07 -11.80 -37.95
CA LEU A 436 -19.09 -12.57 -37.25
C LEU A 436 -20.00 -13.35 -38.21
N LYS A 437 -20.35 -12.76 -39.36
CA LYS A 437 -21.15 -13.42 -40.41
C LYS A 437 -20.40 -14.59 -41.04
N GLU A 438 -19.15 -14.38 -41.47
CA GLU A 438 -18.29 -15.45 -42.00
C GLU A 438 -18.15 -16.60 -40.99
N MET A 439 -17.98 -16.30 -39.70
CA MET A 439 -17.93 -17.32 -38.67
C MET A 439 -19.23 -18.15 -38.59
N LYS A 440 -20.40 -17.52 -38.72
CA LYS A 440 -21.70 -18.23 -38.76
C LYS A 440 -21.83 -19.10 -40.02
N GLU A 441 -21.45 -18.56 -41.18
CA GLU A 441 -21.50 -19.27 -42.46
C GLU A 441 -20.60 -20.52 -42.47
N LEU A 442 -19.45 -20.44 -41.81
CA LEU A 442 -18.53 -21.56 -41.62
C LEU A 442 -18.95 -22.53 -40.50
N GLY A 443 -20.09 -22.31 -39.84
CA GLY A 443 -20.57 -23.14 -38.73
C GLY A 443 -19.71 -23.04 -37.46
N LEU A 444 -19.04 -21.91 -37.22
CA LEU A 444 -18.19 -21.67 -36.04
C LEU A 444 -18.98 -21.19 -34.81
N ASN A 445 -20.29 -21.36 -34.84
CA ASN A 445 -21.26 -21.00 -33.79
C ASN A 445 -21.70 -22.24 -32.99
N ASP A 446 -20.81 -23.22 -32.85
CA ASP A 446 -21.01 -24.49 -32.13
C ASP A 446 -21.00 -24.36 -30.61
N TYR A 447 -20.62 -23.19 -30.08
CA TYR A 447 -20.61 -22.88 -28.65
C TYR A 447 -21.38 -21.59 -28.37
N GLU A 448 -21.77 -21.38 -27.11
CA GLU A 448 -22.41 -20.13 -26.66
C GLU A 448 -21.49 -18.89 -26.86
N LEU A 449 -20.18 -19.08 -26.68
CA LEU A 449 -19.17 -18.03 -26.89
C LEU A 449 -18.88 -17.84 -28.39
N VAL A 450 -18.69 -16.59 -28.80
CA VAL A 450 -18.26 -16.24 -30.18
C VAL A 450 -16.86 -16.74 -30.46
N PHE A 451 -15.94 -16.60 -29.49
CA PHE A 451 -14.54 -17.01 -29.62
C PHE A 451 -14.18 -18.09 -28.57
N PRO A 452 -14.64 -19.34 -28.76
CA PRO A 452 -14.33 -20.44 -27.86
C PRO A 452 -12.95 -21.04 -28.18
N SER A 453 -12.37 -21.68 -27.18
CA SER A 453 -11.34 -22.70 -27.32
C SER A 453 -11.97 -24.03 -27.76
N THR A 454 -11.15 -25.02 -28.11
CA THR A 454 -11.60 -26.41 -28.37
C THR A 454 -12.39 -27.07 -27.23
N THR A 455 -12.39 -26.48 -26.03
CA THR A 455 -13.15 -27.00 -24.86
C THR A 455 -14.42 -26.20 -24.56
N GLY A 456 -14.80 -25.26 -25.44
CA GLY A 456 -15.93 -24.34 -25.21
C GLY A 456 -15.66 -23.22 -24.21
N LYS A 457 -14.50 -23.20 -23.54
CA LYS A 457 -14.05 -22.09 -22.68
C LYS A 457 -13.57 -20.90 -23.51
N PRO A 458 -13.49 -19.66 -22.96
CA PRO A 458 -12.95 -18.51 -23.68
C PRO A 458 -11.58 -18.77 -24.33
N ILE A 459 -11.37 -18.23 -25.52
CA ILE A 459 -10.10 -18.38 -26.24
C ILE A 459 -8.91 -17.86 -25.42
N LYS A 460 -7.79 -18.57 -25.49
CA LYS A 460 -6.55 -18.17 -24.80
C LYS A 460 -5.95 -16.94 -25.49
N ILE A 461 -6.01 -15.79 -24.82
CA ILE A 461 -5.60 -14.49 -25.38
C ILE A 461 -4.11 -14.41 -25.71
N ASN A 462 -3.24 -14.93 -24.85
CA ASN A 462 -1.79 -14.90 -25.11
C ASN A 462 -1.34 -16.31 -25.47
N ASP A 463 -1.72 -16.75 -26.68
CA ASP A 463 -1.30 -18.04 -27.22
C ASP A 463 0.07 -17.90 -27.89
N ILE A 464 1.12 -18.21 -27.13
CA ILE A 464 2.53 -18.05 -27.57
C ILE A 464 2.80 -18.80 -28.86
N ALA A 465 2.21 -19.99 -29.06
CA ALA A 465 2.42 -20.81 -30.25
C ALA A 465 1.85 -20.12 -31.50
N LYS A 466 0.60 -19.66 -31.43
CA LYS A 466 -0.06 -18.97 -32.55
C LYS A 466 0.60 -17.63 -32.87
N ASN A 467 0.98 -16.89 -31.84
CA ASN A 467 1.67 -15.60 -31.99
C ASN A 467 3.08 -15.78 -32.56
N GLY A 468 3.76 -16.86 -32.20
CA GLY A 468 5.06 -17.24 -32.74
C GLY A 468 4.99 -17.58 -34.22
N LEU A 469 3.94 -18.28 -34.65
CA LEU A 469 3.74 -18.66 -36.06
C LEU A 469 3.64 -17.44 -36.99
N ALA A 470 2.82 -16.44 -36.62
CA ALA A 470 2.73 -15.20 -37.38
C ALA A 470 4.07 -14.44 -37.41
N LYS A 471 4.83 -14.49 -36.32
CA LYS A 471 6.15 -13.86 -36.23
C LYS A 471 7.16 -14.54 -37.14
N GLU A 472 7.13 -15.86 -37.23
CA GLU A 472 8.02 -16.63 -38.11
C GLU A 472 7.76 -16.32 -39.58
N LYS A 473 6.49 -16.27 -39.98
CA LYS A 473 6.11 -16.08 -41.39
C LYS A 473 6.17 -14.62 -41.86
N PHE A 474 5.76 -13.67 -41.02
CA PHE A 474 5.59 -12.26 -41.39
C PHE A 474 6.45 -11.29 -40.56
N GLY A 475 7.27 -11.77 -39.62
CA GLY A 475 8.01 -10.91 -38.69
C GLY A 475 7.15 -10.25 -37.61
N ILE A 476 5.83 -10.49 -37.60
CA ILE A 476 4.87 -9.80 -36.72
C ILE A 476 4.39 -10.72 -35.59
N TYR A 477 4.63 -10.29 -34.35
CA TYR A 477 4.08 -10.96 -33.18
C TYR A 477 2.68 -10.44 -32.85
N LEU A 478 1.67 -11.27 -33.09
CA LEU A 478 0.27 -10.95 -32.82
C LEU A 478 0.00 -10.94 -31.32
N ALA A 479 0.21 -9.81 -30.65
CA ALA A 479 -0.14 -9.67 -29.24
C ALA A 479 -1.52 -9.02 -29.12
N PRO A 480 -2.60 -9.73 -28.73
CA PRO A 480 -3.95 -9.17 -28.84
C PRO A 480 -4.18 -7.88 -28.05
N GLY A 481 -3.45 -7.68 -26.96
CA GLY A 481 -3.49 -6.42 -26.20
C GLY A 481 -3.03 -5.20 -27.01
N ARG A 482 -2.24 -5.38 -28.08
CA ARG A 482 -1.77 -4.31 -28.96
C ARG A 482 -2.82 -3.86 -29.97
N PHE A 483 -3.79 -4.70 -30.34
CA PHE A 483 -4.87 -4.32 -31.27
C PHE A 483 -5.67 -3.15 -30.75
N ARG A 484 -6.03 -3.16 -29.46
CA ARG A 484 -6.70 -2.02 -28.82
C ARG A 484 -5.89 -0.73 -28.91
N HIS A 485 -4.59 -0.78 -28.62
CA HIS A 485 -3.73 0.39 -28.73
C HIS A 485 -3.60 0.88 -30.18
N PHE A 486 -3.52 -0.04 -31.13
CA PHE A 486 -3.48 0.28 -32.55
C PHE A 486 -4.78 0.97 -33.01
N PHE A 487 -5.93 0.39 -32.69
CA PHE A 487 -7.25 0.98 -32.97
C PHE A 487 -7.37 2.39 -32.38
N GLN A 488 -7.01 2.57 -31.10
CA GLN A 488 -7.03 3.89 -30.45
C GLN A 488 -6.07 4.88 -31.11
N ASN A 489 -4.90 4.43 -31.57
CA ASN A 489 -3.93 5.29 -32.25
C ASN A 489 -4.38 5.68 -33.66
N VAL A 490 -5.05 4.80 -34.40
CA VAL A 490 -5.67 5.14 -35.69
C VAL A 490 -6.82 6.11 -35.48
N ALA A 491 -7.69 5.84 -34.50
CA ALA A 491 -8.79 6.72 -34.13
C ALA A 491 -8.32 8.13 -33.75
N ALA A 492 -7.28 8.25 -32.91
CA ALA A 492 -6.76 9.54 -32.47
C ALA A 492 -5.96 10.27 -33.54
N ASN A 493 -5.08 9.59 -34.27
CA ASN A 493 -4.04 10.25 -35.07
C ASN A 493 -4.26 10.17 -36.58
N VAL A 494 -5.23 9.38 -37.05
CA VAL A 494 -5.57 9.28 -38.49
C VAL A 494 -6.98 9.82 -38.71
N VAL A 495 -7.95 9.31 -37.95
CA VAL A 495 -9.35 9.75 -38.04
C VAL A 495 -9.58 11.07 -37.27
N ASN A 496 -8.72 11.38 -36.30
CA ASN A 496 -8.82 12.57 -35.44
C ASN A 496 -10.11 12.61 -34.60
N LEU A 497 -10.51 11.46 -34.04
CA LEU A 497 -11.64 11.38 -33.11
C LEU A 497 -11.32 12.02 -31.76
N LYS A 498 -12.34 12.60 -31.13
CA LYS A 498 -12.24 13.22 -29.81
C LYS A 498 -11.99 12.14 -28.75
N THR A 499 -11.29 12.51 -27.67
CA THR A 499 -10.90 11.58 -26.60
C THR A 499 -12.10 10.83 -26.00
N PHE A 500 -13.25 11.49 -25.82
CA PHE A 500 -14.43 10.83 -25.27
C PHE A 500 -15.04 9.82 -26.25
N GLU A 501 -15.00 10.08 -27.56
CA GLU A 501 -15.50 9.16 -28.60
C GLU A 501 -14.66 7.89 -28.58
N ILE A 502 -13.34 8.04 -28.58
CA ILE A 502 -12.41 6.91 -28.49
C ILE A 502 -12.69 6.09 -27.22
N LYS A 503 -12.82 6.75 -26.06
CA LYS A 503 -13.12 6.06 -24.80
C LYS A 503 -14.44 5.31 -24.84
N ARG A 504 -15.48 5.85 -25.51
CA ARG A 504 -16.78 5.18 -25.67
C ARG A 504 -16.66 3.96 -26.59
N LEU A 505 -16.02 4.10 -27.75
CA LEU A 505 -15.82 2.98 -28.70
C LEU A 505 -15.12 1.78 -28.08
N VAL A 506 -14.22 2.00 -27.13
CA VAL A 506 -13.47 0.92 -26.47
C VAL A 506 -13.92 0.62 -25.03
N PHE A 507 -15.08 1.13 -24.58
CA PHE A 507 -15.60 0.93 -23.22
C PHE A 507 -14.57 1.20 -22.11
N HIS A 508 -14.02 2.40 -22.10
CA HIS A 508 -13.12 2.87 -21.05
C HIS A 508 -13.82 3.87 -20.12
N THR A 509 -13.86 3.60 -18.80
CA THR A 509 -14.32 4.54 -17.77
C THR A 509 -13.74 5.94 -17.94
N GLN A 510 -14.58 6.97 -17.75
CA GLN A 510 -14.16 8.36 -17.63
C GLN A 510 -14.18 8.74 -16.15
N LYS A 511 -13.01 8.89 -15.52
CA LYS A 511 -12.95 9.31 -14.11
C LYS A 511 -13.36 10.77 -13.86
N HIS A 512 -13.53 11.55 -14.92
CA HIS A 512 -13.94 12.93 -14.88
C HIS A 512 -14.89 13.12 -16.05
N PHE A 513 -16.20 13.16 -15.78
CA PHE A 513 -17.10 13.88 -16.64
C PHE A 513 -16.70 15.34 -16.51
N ASP A 514 -15.98 15.85 -17.51
CA ASP A 514 -15.89 17.31 -17.65
C ASP A 514 -17.33 17.82 -17.82
N ASN A 515 -17.69 18.96 -17.24
CA ASN A 515 -19.08 19.43 -17.19
C ASN A 515 -19.73 19.54 -18.59
N HIS A 516 -18.93 19.62 -19.66
CA HIS A 516 -19.40 19.62 -21.05
C HIS A 516 -19.70 18.21 -21.63
N SER A 517 -19.19 17.15 -21.01
CA SER A 517 -19.30 15.76 -21.48
C SER A 517 -20.68 15.14 -21.19
N GLY A 518 -21.37 15.64 -20.16
CA GLY A 518 -22.71 15.17 -19.76
C GLY A 518 -23.84 15.68 -20.65
N TYR A 519 -23.62 16.75 -21.42
CA TYR A 519 -24.68 17.41 -22.20
C TYR A 519 -24.83 16.89 -23.64
N ILE A 520 -23.87 16.13 -24.16
CA ILE A 520 -23.94 15.61 -25.54
C ILE A 520 -24.22 14.11 -25.52
N ALA A 521 -25.49 13.75 -25.45
CA ALA A 521 -25.94 12.39 -25.68
C ALA A 521 -25.79 12.05 -27.17
N TYR A 522 -24.66 11.46 -27.55
CA TYR A 522 -24.48 10.98 -28.92
C TYR A 522 -25.29 9.70 -29.16
N ASP A 523 -26.08 9.70 -30.23
CA ASP A 523 -26.86 8.54 -30.70
C ASP A 523 -25.96 7.40 -31.21
N LEU A 524 -26.45 6.17 -31.17
CA LEU A 524 -25.80 4.95 -31.68
C LEU A 524 -25.31 5.13 -33.13
N LYS A 525 -26.06 5.87 -33.96
CA LYS A 525 -25.68 6.21 -35.33
C LYS A 525 -24.36 6.98 -35.42
N HIS A 526 -24.08 7.88 -34.47
CA HIS A 526 -22.82 8.62 -34.42
C HIS A 526 -21.65 7.67 -34.17
N TYR A 527 -21.76 6.83 -33.15
CA TYR A 527 -20.70 5.89 -32.80
C TYR A 527 -20.49 4.81 -33.88
N ARG A 528 -21.55 4.43 -34.61
CA ARG A 528 -21.43 3.57 -35.80
C ARG A 528 -20.57 4.23 -36.88
N LYS A 529 -20.82 5.50 -37.19
CA LYS A 529 -19.98 6.26 -38.15
C LYS A 529 -18.54 6.36 -37.65
N CYS A 530 -18.33 6.60 -36.36
CA CYS A 530 -16.99 6.66 -35.79
C CYS A 530 -16.23 5.33 -35.92
N THR A 531 -16.85 4.19 -35.56
CA THR A 531 -16.19 2.88 -35.68
C THR A 531 -15.92 2.50 -37.14
N GLN A 532 -16.83 2.88 -38.06
CA GLN A 532 -16.63 2.64 -39.49
C GLN A 532 -15.44 3.43 -40.02
N LYS A 533 -15.37 4.75 -39.74
CA LYS A 533 -14.22 5.59 -40.12
C LYS A 533 -12.88 5.04 -39.64
N VAL A 534 -12.83 4.47 -38.43
CA VAL A 534 -11.60 3.86 -37.92
C VAL A 534 -11.26 2.59 -38.69
N SER A 535 -12.24 1.76 -39.01
CA SER A 535 -12.02 0.52 -39.77
C SER A 535 -11.58 0.81 -41.21
N ASP A 536 -12.21 1.79 -41.86
CA ASP A 536 -11.84 2.24 -43.21
C ASP A 536 -10.41 2.80 -43.22
N ALA A 537 -10.04 3.58 -42.19
CA ALA A 537 -8.67 4.08 -42.04
C ALA A 537 -7.65 2.94 -41.83
N ILE A 538 -7.99 1.89 -41.07
CA ILE A 538 -7.14 0.70 -40.92
C ILE A 538 -6.95 0.01 -42.27
N LEU A 539 -8.02 -0.18 -43.05
CA LEU A 539 -7.93 -0.78 -44.38
C LEU A 539 -7.14 0.08 -45.36
N SER A 540 -7.30 1.41 -45.29
CA SER A 540 -6.55 2.37 -46.10
C SER A 540 -5.06 2.33 -45.80
N LEU A 541 -4.65 2.26 -44.53
CA LEU A 541 -3.25 2.09 -44.14
C LEU A 541 -2.61 0.78 -44.62
N ALA A 542 -3.44 -0.20 -44.99
CA ALA A 542 -2.99 -1.48 -45.51
C ALA A 542 -3.12 -1.60 -47.04
N ASP A 543 -3.44 -0.49 -47.73
CA ASP A 543 -3.74 -0.43 -49.16
C ASP A 543 -4.89 -1.35 -49.61
N TYR A 544 -5.77 -1.75 -48.68
CA TYR A 544 -7.01 -2.47 -49.02
C TYR A 544 -8.14 -1.53 -49.43
N ALA A 545 -8.05 -0.23 -49.13
CA ALA A 545 -9.09 0.75 -49.45
C ALA A 545 -9.38 0.91 -50.96
N ASN A 546 -8.53 0.38 -51.85
CA ASN A 546 -8.67 0.51 -53.31
C ASN A 546 -8.68 -0.82 -54.08
N LYS A 547 -8.81 -1.99 -53.44
CA LYS A 547 -8.67 -3.28 -54.16
C LYS A 547 -9.66 -4.41 -53.87
N SER A 548 -10.58 -4.31 -52.91
CA SER A 548 -11.41 -5.48 -52.53
C SER A 548 -12.93 -5.38 -52.68
N ASP A 549 -13.57 -4.21 -52.66
CA ASP A 549 -15.05 -4.19 -52.66
C ASP A 549 -15.68 -3.89 -54.03
N VAL A 550 -14.99 -3.21 -54.95
CA VAL A 550 -15.57 -2.93 -56.27
C VAL A 550 -15.51 -4.18 -57.16
N THR A 551 -14.42 -4.95 -57.16
CA THR A 551 -14.26 -6.07 -58.10
C THR A 551 -15.01 -7.34 -57.67
N VAL A 552 -15.18 -7.57 -56.36
CA VAL A 552 -15.94 -8.74 -55.85
C VAL A 552 -17.44 -8.45 -55.84
N SER A 553 -17.86 -7.25 -55.43
CA SER A 553 -19.27 -6.83 -55.50
C SER A 553 -19.79 -6.83 -56.94
N ILE A 554 -19.05 -6.23 -57.89
CA ILE A 554 -19.44 -6.22 -59.31
C ILE A 554 -19.49 -7.66 -59.89
N ARG A 555 -18.59 -8.56 -59.49
CA ARG A 555 -18.63 -9.96 -59.97
C ARG A 555 -19.84 -10.72 -59.43
N TYR A 556 -20.22 -10.51 -58.17
CA TYR A 556 -21.42 -11.13 -57.59
C TYR A 556 -22.70 -10.56 -58.18
N ASP A 557 -22.79 -9.24 -58.32
CA ASP A 557 -23.98 -8.55 -58.85
C ASP A 557 -24.20 -8.88 -60.34
N ILE A 558 -23.12 -8.98 -61.13
CA ILE A 558 -23.18 -9.44 -62.53
C ILE A 558 -23.52 -10.94 -62.60
N ALA A 559 -22.94 -11.80 -61.76
CA ALA A 559 -23.25 -13.23 -61.77
C ALA A 559 -24.69 -13.50 -61.35
N GLU A 560 -25.21 -12.79 -60.35
CA GLU A 560 -26.59 -12.91 -59.88
C GLU A 560 -27.58 -12.37 -60.92
N LYS A 561 -27.27 -11.24 -61.58
CA LYS A 561 -28.06 -10.73 -62.71
C LYS A 561 -28.02 -11.71 -63.89
N LEU A 562 -26.85 -12.17 -64.34
CA LEU A 562 -26.73 -13.13 -65.45
C LEU A 562 -27.46 -14.45 -65.16
N MET A 563 -27.40 -14.96 -63.91
CA MET A 563 -28.17 -16.15 -63.51
C MET A 563 -29.68 -15.92 -63.45
N LYS A 564 -30.13 -14.68 -63.21
CA LYS A 564 -31.54 -14.30 -63.28
C LYS A 564 -32.08 -14.24 -64.73
N TYR A 565 -31.19 -14.01 -65.70
CA TYR A 565 -31.54 -13.90 -67.12
C TYR A 565 -31.30 -15.17 -67.93
N SER A 566 -30.53 -16.16 -67.43
CA SER A 566 -30.30 -17.43 -68.12
C SER A 566 -31.53 -18.33 -68.28
N ASN A 567 -32.67 -17.95 -67.69
CA ASN A 567 -33.93 -18.70 -67.73
C ASN A 567 -35.03 -18.00 -68.57
N LYS A 568 -34.67 -17.03 -69.42
CA LYS A 568 -35.61 -16.40 -70.36
C LYS A 568 -35.15 -16.63 -71.79
N ASP A 569 -36.10 -16.89 -72.69
CA ASP A 569 -35.87 -17.19 -74.11
C ASP A 569 -35.21 -16.06 -74.93
N ASN A 570 -34.87 -14.92 -74.32
CA ASN A 570 -34.20 -13.77 -74.94
C ASN A 570 -32.88 -13.43 -74.23
N ALA A 571 -31.94 -14.38 -74.21
CA ALA A 571 -30.62 -14.19 -73.58
C ALA A 571 -29.78 -13.08 -74.26
N GLU A 572 -29.99 -12.82 -75.55
CA GLU A 572 -29.29 -11.75 -76.29
C GLU A 572 -29.74 -10.35 -75.88
N ASP A 573 -31.04 -10.10 -75.76
CA ASP A 573 -31.57 -8.79 -75.34
C ASP A 573 -31.12 -8.44 -73.91
N ALA A 574 -31.08 -9.43 -73.02
CA ALA A 574 -30.62 -9.26 -71.65
C ALA A 574 -29.10 -9.01 -71.55
N LEU A 575 -28.32 -9.60 -72.46
CA LEU A 575 -26.88 -9.35 -72.55
C LEU A 575 -26.61 -7.93 -73.07
N GLN A 576 -27.40 -7.48 -74.05
CA GLN A 576 -27.32 -6.14 -74.61
C GLN A 576 -27.66 -5.06 -73.58
N GLU A 577 -28.73 -5.24 -72.80
CA GLU A 577 -29.13 -4.32 -71.71
C GLU A 577 -28.06 -4.25 -70.61
N ALA A 578 -27.47 -5.40 -70.23
CA ALA A 578 -26.37 -5.45 -69.26
C ALA A 578 -25.09 -4.77 -69.77
N ILE A 579 -24.82 -4.83 -71.08
CA ILE A 579 -23.69 -4.14 -71.73
C ILE A 579 -23.93 -2.62 -71.76
N GLU A 580 -25.14 -2.17 -72.08
CA GLU A 580 -25.49 -0.74 -72.09
C GLU A 580 -25.40 -0.10 -70.71
N ASP A 581 -25.86 -0.79 -69.66
CA ASP A 581 -25.68 -0.37 -68.26
C ASP A 581 -24.19 -0.26 -67.86
N LEU A 582 -23.34 -1.17 -68.37
CA LEU A 582 -21.89 -1.11 -68.16
C LEU A 582 -21.23 0.07 -68.89
N PHE A 583 -21.75 0.47 -70.05
CA PHE A 583 -21.28 1.65 -70.78
C PHE A 583 -21.70 2.96 -70.09
N LEU A 584 -22.90 3.03 -69.51
CA LEU A 584 -23.35 4.17 -68.70
C LEU A 584 -22.47 4.40 -67.45
N MET A 585 -21.88 3.34 -66.88
CA MET A 585 -20.93 3.46 -65.77
C MET A 585 -19.55 3.97 -66.19
N ARG A 586 -19.18 3.86 -67.47
CA ARG A 586 -17.88 4.30 -68.02
C ARG A 586 -17.76 5.83 -68.12
N ASP A 587 -18.88 6.55 -68.21
CA ASP A 587 -18.91 8.01 -68.33
C ASP A 587 -18.79 8.75 -66.98
N ASN A 588 -18.54 8.02 -65.89
CA ASN A 588 -18.23 8.61 -64.59
C ASN A 588 -16.71 8.89 -64.48
N PRO A 589 -16.25 10.16 -64.42
CA PRO A 589 -14.84 10.51 -64.54
C PRO A 589 -13.94 9.99 -63.40
N GLU A 590 -14.49 9.51 -62.29
CA GLU A 590 -13.74 8.87 -61.20
C GLU A 590 -13.43 7.37 -61.44
N LEU A 591 -13.96 6.75 -62.51
CA LEU A 591 -13.87 5.30 -62.78
C LEU A 591 -13.12 4.93 -64.08
N GLN A 592 -12.19 5.76 -64.55
CA GLN A 592 -11.39 5.42 -65.73
C GLN A 592 -10.34 4.33 -65.43
N PHE A 593 -10.69 3.07 -65.69
CA PHE A 593 -9.73 1.99 -65.86
C PHE A 593 -9.83 1.36 -67.26
N LYS A 594 -8.66 1.14 -67.89
CA LYS A 594 -8.50 0.39 -69.14
C LYS A 594 -8.94 -1.06 -68.94
N SER A 595 -10.15 -1.41 -69.38
CA SER A 595 -10.57 -2.79 -69.54
C SER A 595 -10.28 -3.26 -70.99
N ILE A 596 -9.31 -4.16 -71.15
CA ILE A 596 -9.23 -5.04 -72.33
C ILE A 596 -10.04 -6.28 -71.96
N ILE A 597 -11.23 -6.45 -72.54
CA ILE A 597 -12.00 -7.68 -72.45
C ILE A 597 -11.66 -8.52 -73.68
N THR A 598 -10.92 -9.60 -73.50
CA THR A 598 -10.70 -10.61 -74.54
C THR A 598 -11.74 -11.71 -74.37
N ILE A 599 -12.82 -11.67 -75.15
CA ILE A 599 -13.79 -12.78 -75.22
C ILE A 599 -13.20 -13.85 -76.15
N LYS A 600 -12.72 -14.95 -75.57
CA LYS A 600 -12.44 -16.19 -76.33
C LYS A 600 -13.67 -17.08 -76.28
N GLY A 601 -14.50 -17.01 -77.32
CA GLY A 601 -15.51 -18.04 -77.57
C GLY A 601 -14.84 -19.32 -78.06
N ARG A 602 -15.22 -20.46 -77.49
CA ARG A 602 -15.12 -21.76 -78.17
C ARG A 602 -16.45 -21.98 -78.89
N SER A 603 -16.33 -22.41 -80.14
CA SER A 603 -17.39 -22.70 -81.13
C SER A 603 -18.60 -23.44 -80.57
#